data_AF-A0A846U3J3-F1
#
_entry.id   AF-A0A846U3J3-F1
#
_cell.length_a   1.000
_cell.length_b   1.000
_cell.length_c   1.000
_cell.angle_alpha   90.00
_cell.angle_beta   90.00
_cell.angle_gamma   90.00
#
_symmetry.space_group_name_H-M   'P 1'
#
loop_
_entity.id
_entity.type
_entity.pdbx_description
1 polymer ?
#
loop_
_entity_poly.entity_id
_entity_poly.type
_entity_poly.pdbx_seq_one_letter_code
_entity_poly.pdbx_strand_id
1 'polypeptide(L)'
;VAKFEKIGGLMAERTTDLKDIRDRVVAELRGEPEPGVPSPEEPVILLAEDLAPADTAGLDPELVRGIVTQLGGKTSHTAIIARQFGIPCVVGAGSALTQIQDGSLILIDGEAGEIETTPDPLKAEARAKESAEVQAKIRSWTGPAVTADGTRVQLLANVQDGAGARSAAATGLPVGVG
;
A
#
# COMPACT_ATOMS: atom_id res chain seq x y z
N VAL A 1 -21.41 13.06 -6.71
CA VAL A 1 -20.96 12.49 -5.41
C VAL A 1 -22.13 11.88 -4.63
N ALA A 2 -22.97 12.67 -3.94
CA ALA A 2 -24.05 12.15 -3.07
C ALA A 2 -25.05 11.16 -3.71
N LYS A 3 -25.30 11.29 -5.02
CA LYS A 3 -26.18 10.36 -5.77
C LYS A 3 -25.53 9.00 -6.04
N PHE A 4 -24.20 8.94 -6.14
CA PHE A 4 -23.43 7.71 -6.36
C PHE A 4 -23.15 6.96 -5.05
N GLU A 5 -22.91 7.69 -3.95
CA GLU A 5 -22.79 7.10 -2.60
C GLU A 5 -24.07 6.34 -2.20
N LYS A 6 -25.23 6.88 -2.56
CA LYS A 6 -26.54 6.23 -2.33
C LYS A 6 -26.78 4.96 -3.15
N ILE A 7 -26.09 4.79 -4.27
CA ILE A 7 -26.27 3.63 -5.16
C ILE A 7 -25.45 2.42 -4.66
N GLY A 8 -24.39 2.65 -3.89
CA GLY A 8 -23.56 1.59 -3.30
C GLY A 8 -22.73 0.78 -4.31
N GLY A 9 -21.90 -0.14 -3.80
CA GLY A 9 -21.05 -1.01 -4.60
C GLY A 9 -19.94 -0.27 -5.36
N LEU A 10 -19.56 -0.75 -6.55
CA LEU A 10 -18.48 -0.20 -7.40
C LEU A 10 -18.64 1.31 -7.68
N MET A 11 -19.87 1.82 -7.70
CA MET A 11 -20.16 3.24 -7.92
C MET A 11 -19.83 4.12 -6.70
N ALA A 12 -19.84 3.54 -5.50
CA ALA A 12 -19.37 4.22 -4.29
C ALA A 12 -17.84 4.32 -4.27
N GLU A 13 -17.11 3.29 -4.74
CA GLU A 13 -15.64 3.33 -4.83
C GLU A 13 -15.15 4.42 -5.80
N ARG A 14 -15.80 4.58 -6.96
CA ARG A 14 -15.51 5.68 -7.91
C ARG A 14 -15.85 7.07 -7.39
N THR A 15 -16.55 7.17 -6.26
CA THR A 15 -16.87 8.47 -5.70
C THR A 15 -15.63 9.15 -5.14
N THR A 16 -14.65 8.38 -4.64
CA THR A 16 -13.36 8.92 -4.18
C THR A 16 -12.61 9.57 -5.34
N ASP A 17 -12.55 8.92 -6.50
CA ASP A 17 -11.93 9.48 -7.71
C ASP A 17 -12.61 10.80 -8.15
N LEU A 18 -13.94 10.85 -8.09
CA LEU A 18 -14.72 12.06 -8.40
C LEU A 18 -14.49 13.20 -7.40
N LYS A 19 -14.27 12.87 -6.11
CA LYS A 19 -13.92 13.85 -5.08
C LYS A 19 -12.51 14.39 -5.32
N ASP A 20 -11.54 13.52 -5.62
CA ASP A 20 -10.17 13.91 -5.94
C ASP A 20 -10.12 14.86 -7.15
N ILE A 21 -10.74 14.50 -8.27
CA ILE A 21 -10.79 15.37 -9.47
C ILE A 21 -11.42 16.73 -9.14
N ARG A 22 -12.52 16.73 -8.37
CA ARG A 22 -13.16 17.98 -7.94
C ARG A 22 -12.18 18.84 -7.14
N ASP A 23 -11.51 18.27 -6.14
CA ASP A 23 -10.64 19.01 -5.23
C ASP A 23 -9.42 19.55 -5.96
N ARG A 24 -8.85 18.78 -6.89
CA ARG A 24 -7.75 19.18 -7.77
C ARG A 24 -8.15 20.36 -8.69
N VAL A 25 -9.33 20.30 -9.30
CA VAL A 25 -9.88 21.40 -10.12
C VAL A 25 -10.15 22.66 -9.26
N VAL A 26 -10.67 22.49 -8.05
CA VAL A 26 -10.91 23.62 -7.14
C VAL A 26 -9.61 24.28 -6.71
N ALA A 27 -8.58 23.51 -6.37
CA ALA A 27 -7.27 24.03 -6.01
C ALA A 27 -6.64 24.84 -7.16
N GLU A 28 -6.66 24.29 -8.38
CA GLU A 28 -6.16 24.97 -9.58
C GLU A 28 -6.89 26.31 -9.82
N LEU A 29 -8.23 26.30 -9.74
CA LEU A 29 -9.04 27.52 -9.91
C LEU A 29 -8.78 28.57 -8.83
N ARG A 30 -8.27 28.18 -7.66
CA ARG A 30 -7.93 29.07 -6.55
C ARG A 30 -6.44 29.46 -6.53
N GLY A 31 -5.61 28.84 -7.36
CA GLY A 31 -4.15 28.95 -7.27
C GLY A 31 -3.59 28.37 -5.97
N GLU A 32 -4.30 27.42 -5.35
CA GLU A 32 -3.85 26.68 -4.17
C GLU A 32 -2.97 25.50 -4.61
N PRO A 33 -2.06 25.01 -3.74
CA PRO A 33 -1.29 23.81 -4.02
C PRO A 33 -2.21 22.62 -4.32
N GLU A 34 -1.76 21.78 -5.25
CA GLU A 34 -2.52 20.61 -5.66
C GLU A 34 -2.73 19.66 -4.45
N PRO A 35 -3.95 19.15 -4.23
CA PRO A 35 -4.19 18.14 -3.21
C PRO A 35 -3.40 16.87 -3.53
N GLY A 36 -2.79 16.28 -2.50
CA GLY A 36 -2.12 14.99 -2.63
C GLY A 36 -1.13 14.75 -1.51
N VAL A 37 -0.41 13.64 -1.65
CA VAL A 37 0.65 13.27 -0.71
C VAL A 37 1.86 14.19 -0.95
N PRO A 38 2.29 14.97 0.07
CA PRO A 38 3.50 15.79 -0.07
C PRO A 38 4.70 14.88 -0.31
N SER A 39 5.66 15.33 -1.13
CA SER A 39 6.92 14.61 -1.30
C SER A 39 7.75 14.72 -0.02
N PRO A 40 7.95 13.61 0.72
CA PRO A 40 8.76 13.66 1.93
C PRO A 40 10.24 13.85 1.58
N GLU A 41 10.99 14.56 2.43
CA GLU A 41 12.44 14.74 2.24
C GLU A 41 13.25 13.58 2.85
N GLU A 42 12.62 12.77 3.70
CA GLU A 42 13.23 11.65 4.41
C GLU A 42 12.28 10.44 4.45
N PRO A 43 12.76 9.23 4.81
CA PRO A 43 11.90 8.06 4.93
C PRO A 43 10.83 8.22 6.04
N VAL A 44 9.55 8.09 5.68
CA VAL A 44 8.39 8.30 6.57
C VAL A 44 7.40 7.14 6.52
N ILE A 45 6.54 7.08 7.54
CA ILE A 45 5.28 6.32 7.49
C ILE A 45 4.15 7.32 7.23
N LEU A 46 3.42 7.10 6.13
CA LEU A 46 2.33 7.99 5.71
C LEU A 46 1.04 7.66 6.47
N LEU A 47 0.49 8.66 7.15
CA LEU A 47 -0.82 8.58 7.82
C LEU A 47 -1.83 9.40 7.01
N ALA A 48 -2.93 8.78 6.57
CA ALA A 48 -3.95 9.44 5.76
C ALA A 48 -5.38 9.04 6.18
N GLU A 49 -6.38 9.84 5.84
CA GLU A 49 -7.78 9.41 5.98
C GLU A 49 -8.11 8.30 4.98
N ASP A 50 -7.81 8.57 3.72
CA ASP A 50 -7.85 7.64 2.59
C ASP A 50 -6.78 8.10 1.58
N LEU A 51 -6.43 7.25 0.61
CA LEU A 51 -5.52 7.61 -0.47
C LEU A 51 -6.18 7.36 -1.82
N ALA A 52 -6.19 8.38 -2.68
CA ALA A 52 -6.71 8.22 -4.03
C ALA A 52 -5.75 7.39 -4.90
N PRO A 53 -6.24 6.80 -6.01
CA PRO A 53 -5.37 6.16 -7.00
C PRO A 53 -4.24 7.06 -7.51
N ALA A 54 -4.51 8.36 -7.69
CA ALA A 54 -3.50 9.31 -8.13
C ALA A 54 -2.39 9.51 -7.10
N ASP A 55 -2.76 9.60 -5.81
CA ASP A 55 -1.81 9.77 -4.71
C ASP A 55 -0.88 8.57 -4.57
N THR A 56 -1.46 7.37 -4.62
CA THR A 56 -0.72 6.11 -4.48
C THR A 56 0.23 5.84 -5.65
N ALA A 57 -0.11 6.30 -6.86
CA ALA A 57 0.76 6.19 -8.03
C ALA A 57 2.02 7.08 -7.96
N GLY A 58 1.96 8.18 -7.18
CA GLY A 58 3.08 9.10 -6.98
C GLY A 58 4.00 8.74 -5.82
N LEU A 59 3.71 7.66 -5.08
CA LEU A 59 4.51 7.28 -3.91
C LEU A 59 5.88 6.77 -4.35
N ASP A 60 6.93 7.29 -3.69
CA ASP A 60 8.29 6.76 -3.79
C ASP A 60 8.50 5.67 -2.73
N PRO A 61 8.68 4.39 -3.10
CA PRO A 61 8.90 3.30 -2.15
C PRO A 61 10.20 3.43 -1.33
N GLU A 62 11.16 4.26 -1.74
CA GLU A 62 12.38 4.50 -0.97
C GLU A 62 12.13 5.42 0.23
N LEU A 63 11.18 6.35 0.07
CA LEU A 63 10.80 7.34 1.08
C LEU A 63 9.57 6.93 1.87
N VAL A 64 8.60 6.23 1.28
CA VAL A 64 7.41 5.77 1.97
C VAL A 64 7.64 4.35 2.49
N ARG A 65 8.00 4.25 3.77
CA ARG A 65 8.32 2.97 4.44
C ARG A 65 7.11 2.25 5.01
N GLY A 66 5.96 2.93 5.05
CA GLY A 66 4.71 2.37 5.54
C GLY A 66 3.52 3.27 5.22
N ILE A 67 2.34 2.67 5.15
CA ILE A 67 1.08 3.40 4.90
C ILE A 67 0.05 3.00 5.95
N VAL A 68 -0.60 3.99 6.56
CA VAL A 68 -1.73 3.76 7.46
C VAL A 68 -2.92 4.64 7.04
N THR A 69 -4.08 4.04 6.83
CA THR A 69 -5.31 4.79 6.49
C THR A 69 -6.41 4.64 7.54
N GLN A 70 -7.18 5.71 7.76
CA GLN A 70 -8.34 5.69 8.66
C GLN A 70 -9.46 4.82 8.10
N LEU A 71 -9.68 4.93 6.80
CA LEU A 71 -10.71 4.23 6.05
C LEU A 71 -10.11 3.10 5.20
N GLY A 72 -10.98 2.31 4.60
CA GLY A 72 -10.61 1.22 3.71
C GLY A 72 -10.66 -0.16 4.36
N GLY A 73 -10.50 -1.19 3.53
CA GLY A 73 -10.47 -2.58 3.94
C GLY A 73 -9.37 -3.33 3.22
N LYS A 74 -9.15 -4.61 3.56
CA LYS A 74 -8.03 -5.41 3.03
C LYS A 74 -7.98 -5.49 1.50
N THR A 75 -9.12 -5.29 0.83
CA THR A 75 -9.31 -5.28 -0.62
C THR A 75 -9.40 -3.87 -1.23
N SER A 76 -9.14 -2.81 -0.44
CA SER A 76 -9.15 -1.45 -0.96
C SER A 76 -8.00 -1.24 -1.96
N HIS A 77 -8.17 -0.24 -2.82
CA HIS A 77 -7.15 0.15 -3.79
C HIS A 77 -5.80 0.44 -3.13
N THR A 78 -5.79 1.20 -2.03
CA THR A 78 -4.61 1.48 -1.21
C THR A 78 -3.91 0.21 -0.74
N ALA A 79 -4.67 -0.76 -0.22
CA ALA A 79 -4.11 -2.02 0.26
C ALA A 79 -3.57 -2.90 -0.88
N ILE A 80 -4.12 -2.80 -2.09
CA ILE A 80 -3.62 -3.50 -3.27
C ILE A 80 -2.31 -2.86 -3.75
N ILE A 81 -2.26 -1.54 -3.86
CA ILE A 81 -1.07 -0.84 -4.34
C ILE A 81 0.10 -0.96 -3.36
N ALA A 82 -0.15 -0.81 -2.06
CA ALA A 82 0.90 -1.00 -1.06
C ALA A 82 1.54 -2.40 -1.17
N ARG A 83 0.75 -3.44 -1.43
CA ARG A 83 1.27 -4.79 -1.68
C ARG A 83 2.09 -4.90 -2.97
N GLN A 84 1.66 -4.22 -4.04
CA GLN A 84 2.42 -4.19 -5.30
C GLN A 84 3.80 -3.53 -5.12
N PHE A 85 3.89 -2.48 -4.32
CA PHE A 85 5.16 -1.83 -3.97
C PHE A 85 5.94 -2.55 -2.85
N GLY A 86 5.33 -3.54 -2.20
CA GLY A 86 5.92 -4.24 -1.05
C GLY A 86 6.08 -3.34 0.17
N ILE A 87 5.23 -2.32 0.30
CA ILE A 87 5.19 -1.38 1.43
C ILE A 87 4.24 -1.94 2.50
N PRO A 88 4.66 -2.06 3.78
CA PRO A 88 3.79 -2.42 4.88
C PRO A 88 2.59 -1.48 4.99
N CYS A 89 1.38 -2.03 5.14
CA CYS A 89 0.17 -1.24 5.11
C CYS A 89 -0.87 -1.71 6.12
N VAL A 90 -1.44 -0.77 6.87
CA VAL A 90 -2.57 -0.98 7.78
C VAL A 90 -3.72 -0.07 7.34
N VAL A 91 -4.87 -0.65 7.03
CA VAL A 91 -6.05 0.11 6.56
C VAL A 91 -7.21 -0.04 7.53
N GLY A 92 -8.07 0.97 7.60
CA GLY A 92 -9.22 0.94 8.50
C GLY A 92 -8.83 1.12 9.98
N ALA A 93 -7.74 1.84 10.26
CA ALA A 93 -7.26 2.08 11.62
C ALA A 93 -8.16 3.06 12.42
N GLY A 94 -9.16 3.66 11.78
CA GLY A 94 -10.15 4.52 12.41
C GLY A 94 -9.58 5.87 12.86
N SER A 95 -10.38 6.60 13.64
CA SER A 95 -10.09 7.99 14.00
C SER A 95 -8.91 8.16 14.97
N ALA A 96 -8.41 7.08 15.58
CA ALA A 96 -7.26 7.12 16.49
C ALA A 96 -5.98 7.63 15.81
N LEU A 97 -5.88 7.47 14.49
CA LEU A 97 -4.81 8.04 13.66
C LEU A 97 -4.63 9.55 13.84
N THR A 98 -5.73 10.29 14.02
CA THR A 98 -5.68 11.76 14.18
C THR A 98 -4.97 12.22 15.46
N GLN A 99 -4.70 11.31 16.39
CA GLN A 99 -4.01 11.59 17.64
C GLN A 99 -2.49 11.43 17.52
N ILE A 100 -2.00 10.85 16.43
CA ILE A 100 -0.57 10.70 16.17
C ILE A 100 -0.06 12.02 15.58
N GLN A 101 0.96 12.58 16.20
CA GLN A 101 1.56 13.84 15.74
C GLN A 101 2.59 13.57 14.64
N ASP A 102 2.68 14.46 13.67
CA ASP A 102 3.71 14.41 12.64
C ASP A 102 5.11 14.40 13.29
N GLY A 103 6.01 13.59 12.73
CA GLY A 103 7.34 13.37 13.29
C GLY A 103 7.40 12.38 14.47
N SER A 104 6.27 11.79 14.90
CA SER A 104 6.29 10.74 15.92
C SER A 104 6.91 9.45 15.38
N LEU A 105 7.77 8.83 16.18
CA LEU A 105 8.22 7.47 15.90
C LEU A 105 7.08 6.48 16.14
N ILE A 106 6.71 5.72 15.12
CA ILE A 106 5.70 4.66 15.22
C ILE A 106 6.23 3.37 14.59
N LEU A 107 5.71 2.24 15.04
CA LEU A 107 5.91 0.94 14.43
C LEU A 107 4.58 0.44 13.91
N ILE A 108 4.57 -0.07 12.67
CA ILE A 108 3.38 -0.68 12.07
C ILE A 108 3.64 -2.14 11.77
N ASP A 109 2.64 -2.97 12.01
CA ASP A 109 2.61 -4.37 11.65
C ASP A 109 1.49 -4.60 10.63
N GLY A 110 1.85 -4.67 9.36
CA GLY A 110 0.89 -4.88 8.27
C GLY A 110 0.29 -6.29 8.23
N GLU A 111 0.88 -7.26 8.94
CA GLU A 111 0.36 -8.63 9.03
C GLU A 111 -0.69 -8.73 10.14
N ALA A 112 -0.37 -8.20 11.33
CA ALA A 112 -1.28 -8.16 12.48
C ALA A 112 -2.35 -7.05 12.35
N GLY A 113 -2.07 -6.01 11.56
CA GLY A 113 -2.91 -4.82 11.48
C GLY A 113 -2.75 -3.89 12.69
N GLU A 114 -1.58 -3.90 13.33
CA GLU A 114 -1.30 -3.19 14.58
C GLU A 114 -0.45 -1.93 14.35
N ILE A 115 -0.66 -0.94 15.20
CA ILE A 115 0.09 0.32 15.21
C ILE A 115 0.55 0.57 16.65
N GLU A 116 1.85 0.69 16.85
CA GLU A 116 2.46 1.06 18.13
C GLU A 116 2.93 2.51 18.04
N THR A 117 2.31 3.40 18.82
CA THR A 117 2.51 4.85 18.73
C THR A 117 3.64 5.39 19.59
N THR A 118 4.13 4.59 20.54
CA THR A 118 5.30 4.89 21.38
C THR A 118 6.18 3.66 21.53
N PRO A 119 6.75 3.14 20.42
CA PRO A 119 7.58 1.96 20.47
C PRO A 119 8.93 2.24 21.11
N ASP A 120 9.54 1.20 21.66
CA ASP A 120 10.98 1.22 21.98
C ASP A 120 11.77 1.29 20.66
N PRO A 121 12.59 2.33 20.42
CA PRO A 121 13.25 2.52 19.13
C PRO A 121 14.14 1.35 18.71
N LEU A 122 14.86 0.74 19.66
CA LEU A 122 15.78 -0.37 19.38
C LEU A 122 14.99 -1.63 19.02
N LYS A 123 13.87 -1.89 19.71
CA LYS A 123 13.01 -3.03 19.38
C LYS A 123 12.28 -2.83 18.06
N ALA A 124 11.82 -1.62 17.77
CA ALA A 124 11.17 -1.29 16.51
C ALA A 124 12.12 -1.51 15.33
N GLU A 125 13.35 -0.99 15.42
CA GLU A 125 14.38 -1.19 14.39
C GLU A 125 14.71 -2.68 14.22
N ALA A 126 14.87 -3.43 15.31
CA ALA A 126 15.12 -4.86 15.25
C ALA A 126 13.99 -5.63 14.55
N ARG A 127 12.72 -5.34 14.88
CA ARG A 127 11.55 -5.96 14.24
C ARG A 127 11.46 -5.62 12.75
N ALA A 128 11.68 -4.35 12.39
CA ALA A 128 11.67 -3.90 11.00
C ALA A 128 12.77 -4.61 10.20
N LYS A 129 13.97 -4.75 10.77
CA LYS A 129 15.09 -5.46 10.15
C LYS A 129 14.80 -6.96 9.99
N GLU A 130 14.29 -7.62 11.02
CA GLU A 130 13.91 -9.03 10.97
C GLU A 130 12.87 -9.28 9.86
N SER A 131 11.84 -8.44 9.80
CA SER A 131 10.82 -8.50 8.73
C SER A 131 11.45 -8.34 7.34
N ALA A 132 12.35 -7.37 7.16
CA ALA A 132 13.07 -7.18 5.90
C ALA A 132 13.93 -8.39 5.51
N GLU A 133 14.60 -9.03 6.48
CA GLU A 133 15.39 -10.25 6.25
C GLU A 133 14.52 -11.45 5.85
N VAL A 134 13.36 -11.62 6.49
CA VAL A 134 12.38 -12.65 6.12
C VAL A 134 11.86 -12.41 4.71
N GLN A 135 11.49 -11.17 4.37
CA GLN A 135 11.04 -10.81 3.02
C GLN A 135 12.14 -11.03 1.98
N ALA A 136 13.40 -10.71 2.29
CA ALA A 136 14.53 -10.98 1.40
C ALA A 136 14.72 -12.48 1.16
N LYS A 137 14.60 -13.31 2.21
CA LYS A 137 14.65 -14.78 2.07
C LYS A 137 13.53 -15.30 1.16
N ILE A 138 12.28 -14.84 1.36
CA ILE A 138 11.14 -15.21 0.52
C ILE A 138 11.39 -14.80 -0.94
N ARG A 139 11.85 -13.57 -1.19
CA ARG A 139 12.15 -13.06 -2.53
C ARG A 139 13.32 -13.80 -3.20
N SER A 140 14.25 -14.34 -2.43
CA SER A 140 15.38 -15.15 -2.95
C SER A 140 15.01 -16.60 -3.29
N TRP A 141 13.79 -17.02 -2.98
CA TRP A 141 13.34 -18.37 -3.27
C TRP A 141 13.30 -18.60 -4.79
N THR A 142 13.98 -19.67 -5.22
CA THR A 142 14.07 -20.12 -6.62
C THR A 142 13.62 -21.58 -6.79
N GLY A 143 13.14 -22.19 -5.71
CA GLY A 143 12.88 -23.63 -5.63
C GLY A 143 11.83 -24.12 -6.62
N PRO A 144 11.71 -25.45 -6.80
CA PRO A 144 10.68 -25.99 -7.66
C PRO A 144 9.31 -25.75 -7.01
N ALA A 145 8.31 -25.37 -7.79
CA ALA A 145 6.91 -25.25 -7.35
C ALA A 145 6.29 -26.64 -7.08
N VAL A 146 6.78 -27.29 -6.02
CA VAL A 146 6.48 -28.68 -5.67
C VAL A 146 6.27 -28.78 -4.15
N THR A 147 5.19 -29.45 -3.74
CA THR A 147 4.88 -29.73 -2.33
C THR A 147 5.84 -30.77 -1.74
N ALA A 148 5.84 -30.91 -0.41
CA ALA A 148 6.73 -31.86 0.29
C ALA A 148 6.51 -33.34 -0.12
N ASP A 149 5.34 -33.69 -0.66
CA ASP A 149 4.99 -35.02 -1.16
C ASP A 149 5.25 -35.22 -2.67
N GLY A 150 5.80 -34.23 -3.37
CA GLY A 150 6.17 -34.31 -4.78
C GLY A 150 5.11 -33.80 -5.77
N THR A 151 3.97 -33.29 -5.31
CA THR A 151 2.94 -32.74 -6.19
C THR A 151 3.37 -31.40 -6.80
N ARG A 152 3.35 -31.29 -8.14
CA ARG A 152 3.64 -30.03 -8.85
C ARG A 152 2.46 -29.05 -8.76
N VAL A 153 2.76 -27.79 -8.47
CA VAL A 153 1.80 -26.68 -8.45
C VAL A 153 2.20 -25.66 -9.50
N GLN A 154 1.21 -25.10 -10.21
CA GLN A 154 1.47 -24.02 -11.15
C GLN A 154 1.58 -22.70 -10.39
N LEU A 155 2.72 -22.03 -10.52
CA LEU A 155 2.86 -20.63 -10.13
C LEU A 155 2.53 -19.77 -11.34
N LEU A 156 1.46 -18.98 -11.25
CA LEU A 156 1.03 -18.06 -12.29
C LEU A 156 1.18 -16.63 -11.78
N ALA A 157 1.53 -15.71 -12.66
CA ALA A 157 1.61 -14.29 -12.34
C ALA A 157 0.25 -13.62 -12.55
N ASN A 158 -0.20 -12.85 -11.57
CA ASN A 158 -1.32 -11.92 -11.75
C ASN A 158 -0.77 -10.58 -12.23
N VAL A 159 -1.03 -10.21 -13.48
CA VAL A 159 -0.47 -9.01 -14.12
C VAL A 159 -1.57 -8.23 -14.83
N GLN A 160 -1.49 -6.90 -14.76
CA GLN A 160 -2.48 -6.00 -15.33
C GLN A 160 -2.20 -5.65 -16.80
N ASP A 161 -0.94 -5.68 -17.22
CA ASP A 161 -0.52 -5.26 -18.56
C ASP A 161 0.70 -6.05 -19.08
N GLY A 162 1.11 -5.72 -20.32
CA GLY A 162 2.25 -6.38 -20.96
C GLY A 162 3.61 -6.06 -20.32
N ALA A 163 3.76 -4.92 -19.64
CA ALA A 163 5.00 -4.58 -18.93
C ALA A 163 5.14 -5.44 -17.67
N GLY A 164 4.06 -5.58 -16.89
CA GLY A 164 3.96 -6.48 -15.76
C GLY A 164 4.23 -7.93 -16.15
N ALA A 165 3.67 -8.40 -17.28
CA ALA A 165 3.93 -9.74 -17.79
C ALA A 165 5.42 -9.99 -18.09
N ARG A 166 6.11 -9.03 -18.72
CA ARG A 166 7.56 -9.13 -18.98
C ARG A 166 8.38 -9.12 -17.70
N SER A 167 8.02 -8.25 -16.75
CA SER A 167 8.68 -8.18 -15.44
C SER A 167 8.54 -9.49 -14.68
N ALA A 168 7.33 -10.08 -14.68
CA ALA A 168 7.08 -11.37 -14.03
C ALA A 168 7.86 -12.51 -14.69
N ALA A 169 7.89 -12.56 -16.03
CA ALA A 169 8.66 -13.56 -16.78
C ALA A 169 10.17 -13.48 -16.49
N ALA A 170 10.72 -12.27 -16.30
CA ALA A 170 12.13 -12.07 -15.98
C ALA A 170 12.56 -12.68 -14.63
N THR A 171 11.62 -12.94 -13.71
CA THR A 171 11.92 -13.64 -12.45
C THR A 171 12.19 -15.13 -12.63
N GLY A 172 11.73 -15.74 -13.73
CA GLY A 172 11.85 -17.18 -14.00
C GLY A 172 10.99 -18.09 -13.11
N LEU A 173 10.17 -17.53 -12.21
CA LEU A 173 9.32 -18.28 -11.29
C LEU A 173 7.95 -18.66 -11.89
N PRO A 174 7.15 -17.72 -12.44
CA PRO A 174 5.82 -18.06 -12.94
C PRO A 174 5.91 -18.78 -14.29
N VAL A 175 5.08 -19.82 -14.48
CA VAL A 175 4.97 -20.59 -15.73
C VAL A 175 3.94 -20.02 -16.71
N GLY A 176 3.26 -18.93 -16.34
CA GLY A 176 2.24 -18.28 -17.14
C GLY A 176 1.57 -17.12 -16.41
N VAL A 177 0.53 -16.57 -17.03
CA VAL A 177 -0.36 -15.55 -16.45
C VAL A 177 -1.67 -16.22 -16.05
N GLY A 178 -2.19 -15.86 -14.88
CA GLY A 178 -3.44 -16.40 -14.29
C GLY A 178 -4.56 -15.39 -14.25
#